data_AF-A0A183EXD0-F1
#
_entry.id   AF-A0A183EXD0-F1
#
_cell.length_a   1.000
_cell.length_b   1.000
_cell.length_c   1.000
_cell.angle_alpha   90.00
_cell.angle_beta   90.00
_cell.angle_gamma   90.00
#
_symmetry.space_group_name_H-M   'P 1'
#
loop_
_entity.id
_entity.type
_entity.pdbx_description
1 polymer ?
#
loop_
_entity_poly.entity_id
_entity_poly.type
_entity_poly.pdbx_seq_one_letter_code
_entity_poly.pdbx_strand_id
1 'polypeptide(L)'
;DEDDENDDGDNNGPKDPTVVEQTLEHENLVEPEPSTSKTDDLDAVIAPEKRPEEPVAVKRICFTSTAGHDRDALLAMALELGAEICEQFDGTVTLLVCGVIVRNEKLLSSIARGIAVVDVDYVKDSHRASKWLEVRVGIFHVLLLCFFSLRNYAF
;
A
#
# COMPACT_ATOMS: atom_id res chain seq x y z
N ASP A 1 -27.46 3.26 -59.78
CA ASP A 1 -26.24 4.05 -59.67
C ASP A 1 -25.61 3.67 -58.33
N GLU A 2 -25.31 2.39 -58.09
CA GLU A 2 -24.28 1.54 -58.75
C GLU A 2 -22.86 2.04 -58.50
N ASP A 3 -21.98 1.04 -58.35
CA ASP A 3 -20.53 1.04 -58.15
C ASP A 3 -20.10 0.97 -56.66
N ASP A 4 -19.90 -0.24 -56.09
CA ASP A 4 -18.74 -1.14 -56.26
C ASP A 4 -17.49 -0.56 -55.55
N GLU A 5 -16.74 -1.26 -54.72
CA GLU A 5 -16.09 -2.55 -54.96
C GLU A 5 -15.55 -3.11 -53.62
N ASN A 6 -15.58 -4.44 -53.50
CA ASN A 6 -14.92 -5.24 -52.48
C ASN A 6 -13.39 -5.19 -52.67
N ASP A 7 -12.61 -5.37 -51.60
CA ASP A 7 -11.29 -6.02 -51.73
C ASP A 7 -10.98 -6.86 -50.48
N ASP A 8 -10.33 -7.97 -50.80
CA ASP A 8 -10.32 -9.27 -50.18
C ASP A 8 -9.13 -9.48 -49.22
N GLY A 9 -9.34 -10.41 -48.29
CA GLY A 9 -8.27 -11.27 -47.78
C GLY A 9 -7.33 -10.66 -46.73
N ASP A 10 -6.76 -11.43 -45.81
CA ASP A 10 -6.57 -12.87 -45.85
C ASP A 10 -6.49 -13.44 -44.43
N ASN A 11 -6.96 -14.68 -44.38
CA ASN A 11 -6.96 -15.63 -43.30
C ASN A 11 -5.56 -15.86 -42.72
N ASN A 12 -5.49 -16.23 -41.44
CA ASN A 12 -4.75 -17.41 -40.97
C ASN A 12 -4.93 -17.55 -39.44
N GLY A 13 -5.90 -18.36 -39.01
CA GLY A 13 -5.73 -19.15 -37.78
C GLY A 13 -4.91 -20.41 -38.09
N PRO A 14 -4.95 -21.46 -37.25
CA PRO A 14 -5.03 -21.50 -35.79
C PRO A 14 -3.77 -22.22 -35.23
N LYS A 15 -3.66 -22.38 -33.89
CA LYS A 15 -3.21 -23.61 -33.18
C LYS A 15 -2.77 -23.31 -31.73
N ASP A 16 -3.65 -23.62 -30.77
CA ASP A 16 -3.21 -24.40 -29.60
C ASP A 16 -2.74 -25.78 -30.11
N PRO A 17 -1.81 -26.51 -29.46
CA PRO A 17 -1.80 -26.76 -28.00
C PRO A 17 -0.39 -26.83 -27.40
N THR A 18 -0.26 -27.06 -26.09
CA THR A 18 0.39 -28.27 -25.52
C THR A 18 0.86 -28.05 -24.08
N VAL A 19 0.33 -28.93 -23.24
CA VAL A 19 0.65 -29.31 -21.86
C VAL A 19 2.15 -29.50 -21.61
N VAL A 20 2.63 -29.09 -20.43
CA VAL A 20 3.61 -29.87 -19.66
C VAL A 20 3.41 -29.64 -18.16
N GLU A 21 2.97 -30.71 -17.49
CA GLU A 21 3.20 -31.00 -16.07
C GLU A 21 4.70 -31.11 -15.78
N GLN A 22 5.13 -30.63 -14.61
CA GLN A 22 6.15 -31.25 -13.74
C GLN A 22 5.76 -30.85 -12.31
N THR A 23 5.07 -31.66 -11.50
CA THR A 23 5.48 -32.88 -10.77
C THR A 23 6.54 -32.64 -9.68
N LEU A 24 6.10 -32.94 -8.44
CA LEU A 24 6.77 -33.28 -7.17
C LEU A 24 8.30 -33.36 -7.15
N GLU A 25 8.92 -32.91 -6.03
CA GLU A 25 9.72 -33.68 -5.01
C GLU A 25 9.75 -32.83 -3.72
N HIS A 26 9.02 -33.14 -2.63
CA HIS A 26 9.34 -34.05 -1.53
C HIS A 26 10.78 -34.01 -0.97
N GLU A 27 10.83 -33.76 0.35
CA GLU A 27 11.79 -34.26 1.32
C GLU A 27 13.16 -33.57 1.43
N ASN A 28 13.37 -32.91 2.57
CA ASN A 28 14.57 -33.22 3.35
C ASN A 28 14.30 -33.07 4.86
N LEU A 29 13.94 -34.20 5.47
CA LEU A 29 14.14 -34.50 6.88
C LEU A 29 15.64 -34.67 7.13
N VAL A 30 16.25 -33.81 7.95
CA VAL A 30 17.40 -34.22 8.77
C VAL A 30 17.36 -33.44 10.08
N GLU A 31 16.76 -34.05 11.10
CA GLU A 31 17.25 -33.85 12.47
C GLU A 31 18.65 -34.46 12.57
N PRO A 32 19.54 -33.84 13.35
CA PRO A 32 20.08 -34.62 14.46
C PRO A 32 20.23 -33.78 15.73
N GLU A 33 19.55 -34.24 16.79
CA GLU A 33 20.01 -34.09 18.17
C GLU A 33 21.46 -34.58 18.30
N PRO A 34 22.28 -33.92 19.14
CA PRO A 34 22.80 -34.68 20.27
C PRO A 34 22.85 -33.87 21.58
N SER A 35 21.99 -34.29 22.52
CA SER A 35 22.30 -34.72 23.88
C SER A 35 23.44 -34.07 24.70
N THR A 36 23.06 -33.73 25.94
CA THR A 36 23.86 -33.49 27.17
C THR A 36 24.55 -32.12 27.24
N SER A 37 24.49 -31.36 28.34
CA SER A 37 24.71 -31.74 29.73
C SER A 37 24.08 -30.72 30.69
N LYS A 38 23.58 -31.21 31.84
CA LYS A 38 23.21 -30.38 32.99
C LYS A 38 24.45 -29.73 33.61
N THR A 39 24.36 -28.45 33.93
CA THR A 39 25.13 -27.82 35.01
C THR A 39 24.19 -26.90 35.78
N ASP A 40 24.06 -27.21 37.06
CA ASP A 40 23.31 -26.48 38.06
C ASP A 40 23.94 -25.11 38.38
N ASP A 41 23.08 -24.20 38.83
CA ASP A 41 23.32 -23.00 39.64
C ASP A 41 24.24 -21.89 39.10
N LEU A 42 23.63 -20.73 38.80
CA LEU A 42 24.00 -19.39 39.30
C LEU A 42 22.97 -18.35 38.77
N ASP A 43 22.37 -17.62 39.70
CA ASP A 43 21.48 -16.49 39.45
C ASP A 43 22.08 -15.46 38.47
N ALA A 44 21.39 -15.22 37.36
CA ALA A 44 21.53 -13.99 36.59
C ALA A 44 20.15 -13.58 36.08
N VAL A 45 19.60 -12.56 36.72
CA VAL A 45 18.44 -11.80 36.25
C VAL A 45 18.77 -11.28 34.84
N ILE A 46 18.30 -11.99 33.81
CA ILE A 46 18.33 -11.49 32.44
C ILE A 46 17.24 -10.41 32.38
N ALA A 47 17.67 -9.17 32.60
CA ALA A 47 16.89 -8.00 32.24
C ALA A 47 16.42 -8.15 30.78
N PRO A 48 15.17 -7.83 30.44
CA PRO A 48 14.70 -7.92 29.06
C PRO A 48 15.60 -7.03 28.20
N GLU A 49 16.36 -7.69 27.34
CA GLU A 49 17.25 -7.07 26.36
C GLU A 49 16.40 -6.18 25.46
N LYS A 50 16.39 -4.88 25.77
CA LYS A 50 15.70 -3.87 25.01
C LYS A 50 16.36 -3.80 23.64
N ARG A 51 15.78 -4.47 22.65
CA ARG A 51 16.21 -4.38 21.24
C ARG A 51 16.36 -2.91 20.88
N PRO A 52 17.40 -2.53 20.11
CA PRO A 52 17.50 -1.19 19.54
C PRO A 52 16.26 -0.98 18.68
N GLU A 53 15.36 -0.15 19.18
CA GLU A 53 14.17 0.30 18.50
C GLU A 53 14.68 1.14 17.32
N GLU A 54 14.63 0.60 16.10
CA GLU A 54 14.94 1.40 14.92
C GLU A 54 14.12 2.70 14.98
N PRO A 55 14.70 3.85 14.62
CA PRO A 55 13.99 5.12 14.68
C PRO A 55 12.72 4.98 13.85
N VAL A 56 11.58 4.87 14.54
CA VAL A 56 10.28 4.74 13.90
C VAL A 56 10.08 6.01 13.11
N ALA A 57 10.19 5.92 11.78
CA ALA A 57 10.03 7.05 10.90
C ALA A 57 8.64 7.66 11.14
N VAL A 58 8.63 8.84 11.76
CA VAL A 58 7.40 9.55 12.13
C VAL A 58 6.66 9.90 10.84
N LYS A 59 5.41 9.43 10.71
CA LYS A 59 4.58 9.75 9.55
C LYS A 59 4.03 11.17 9.71
N ARG A 60 4.23 12.00 8.69
CA ARG A 60 3.73 13.39 8.63
C ARG A 60 2.52 13.40 7.72
N ILE A 61 1.35 13.55 8.32
CA ILE A 61 0.05 13.33 7.68
C ILE A 61 -0.62 14.65 7.39
N CYS A 62 -1.08 14.82 6.14
CA CYS A 62 -2.00 15.89 5.78
C CYS A 62 -3.34 15.30 5.35
N PHE A 63 -4.44 15.94 5.75
CA PHE A 63 -5.78 15.52 5.37
C PHE A 63 -6.35 16.42 4.27
N THR A 64 -7.09 15.82 3.34
CA THR A 64 -7.80 16.52 2.27
C THR A 64 -9.17 15.90 1.99
N SER A 65 -10.14 16.72 1.60
CA SER A 65 -11.50 16.27 1.21
C SER A 65 -12.18 15.34 2.23
N THR A 66 -12.03 15.60 3.54
CA THR A 66 -12.58 14.74 4.61
C THR A 66 -13.92 15.21 5.17
N ALA A 67 -14.67 16.07 4.46
CA ALA A 67 -15.89 16.70 4.98
C ALA A 67 -17.02 15.71 5.34
N GLY A 68 -17.01 14.49 4.78
CA GLY A 68 -17.95 13.42 5.11
C GLY A 68 -17.52 12.52 6.27
N HIS A 69 -16.40 12.82 6.93
CA HIS A 69 -15.85 12.02 8.02
C HIS A 69 -15.65 12.85 9.28
N ASP A 70 -15.67 12.19 10.43
CA ASP A 70 -15.29 12.80 11.70
C ASP A 70 -13.78 13.07 11.71
N ARG A 71 -13.42 14.33 11.43
CA ARG A 71 -12.03 14.77 11.35
C ARG A 71 -11.34 14.67 12.70
N ASP A 72 -12.01 15.01 13.79
CA ASP A 72 -11.39 15.04 15.11
C ASP A 72 -11.06 13.62 15.58
N ALA A 73 -11.94 12.66 15.32
CA ALA A 73 -11.66 11.25 15.54
C ALA A 73 -10.45 10.75 14.71
N LEU A 74 -10.38 11.14 13.43
CA LEU A 74 -9.25 10.79 12.56
C LEU A 74 -7.92 11.38 13.04
N LEU A 75 -7.94 12.63 13.52
CA LEU A 75 -6.77 13.29 14.09
C LEU A 75 -6.31 12.56 15.36
N ALA A 76 -7.24 12.25 16.27
CA ALA A 76 -6.94 11.52 17.50
C ALA A 76 -6.31 10.15 17.19
N MET A 77 -6.92 9.36 16.29
CA MET A 77 -6.38 8.06 15.88
C MET A 77 -4.97 8.15 15.29
N ALA A 78 -4.72 9.15 14.44
CA ALA A 78 -3.40 9.35 13.83
C ALA A 78 -2.33 9.77 14.86
N LEU A 79 -2.69 10.65 15.81
CA LEU A 79 -1.81 11.06 16.91
C LEU A 79 -1.48 9.89 17.84
N GLU A 80 -2.46 9.05 18.17
CA GLU A 80 -2.27 7.84 18.99
C GLU A 80 -1.32 6.82 18.33
N LEU A 81 -1.30 6.77 16.98
CA LEU A 81 -0.35 5.97 16.20
C LEU A 81 1.03 6.64 16.04
N GLY A 82 1.26 7.79 16.67
CA GLY A 82 2.53 8.52 16.63
C GLY A 82 2.78 9.26 15.32
N ALA A 83 1.75 9.67 14.58
CA ALA A 83 1.92 10.58 13.45
C ALA A 83 1.96 12.05 13.89
N GLU A 84 2.65 12.86 13.09
CA GLU A 84 2.58 14.31 13.13
C GLU A 84 1.52 14.81 12.15
N ILE A 85 0.65 15.71 12.59
CA ILE A 85 -0.40 16.28 11.74
C ILE A 85 0.09 17.59 11.13
N CYS A 86 0.01 17.67 9.80
CA CYS A 86 0.31 18.88 9.04
C CYS A 86 -1.00 19.47 8.49
N GLU A 87 -1.37 20.67 8.93
CA GLU A 87 -2.55 21.37 8.42
C GLU A 87 -2.34 21.82 6.96
N GLN A 88 -1.14 22.33 6.68
CA GLN A 88 -0.69 22.74 5.36
C GLN A 88 0.03 21.59 4.67
N PHE A 89 -0.16 21.50 3.36
CA PHE A 89 0.56 20.53 2.55
C PHE A 89 1.90 21.13 2.13
N ASP A 90 2.98 20.65 2.75
CA ASP A 90 4.32 21.19 2.56
C ASP A 90 5.34 20.08 2.23
N GLY A 91 6.61 20.48 2.04
CA GLY A 91 7.74 19.60 1.74
C GLY A 91 7.95 18.43 2.72
N THR A 92 7.34 18.49 3.90
CA THR A 92 7.58 17.55 4.99
C THR A 92 6.54 16.44 5.08
N VAL A 93 5.37 16.61 4.44
CA VAL A 93 4.31 15.60 4.42
C VAL A 93 4.82 14.32 3.74
N THR A 94 4.64 13.18 4.42
CA THR A 94 5.02 11.85 3.92
C THR A 94 3.82 10.97 3.57
N LEU A 95 2.62 11.37 3.99
CA LEU A 95 1.37 10.66 3.69
C LEU A 95 0.20 11.64 3.54
N LEU A 96 -0.55 11.53 2.45
CA LEU A 96 -1.79 12.28 2.24
C LEU A 96 -3.00 11.37 2.51
N VAL A 97 -3.83 11.73 3.47
CA VAL A 97 -5.11 11.05 3.75
C VAL A 97 -6.24 11.79 3.03
N CYS A 98 -6.99 11.08 2.21
CA CYS A 98 -8.00 11.61 1.34
C CYS A 98 -9.34 10.92 1.63
N GLY A 99 -10.38 11.66 2.04
CA GLY A 99 -11.71 11.05 2.25
C GLY A 99 -12.49 10.82 0.96
N VAL A 100 -12.36 11.75 0.01
CA VAL A 100 -12.92 11.63 -1.33
C VAL A 100 -11.88 12.09 -2.34
N ILE A 101 -11.62 11.27 -3.36
CA ILE A 101 -10.70 11.61 -4.44
C ILE A 101 -11.31 12.77 -5.24
N VAL A 102 -10.85 13.97 -4.90
CA VAL A 102 -11.19 15.21 -5.60
C VAL A 102 -9.89 15.77 -6.15
N ARG A 103 -9.91 16.16 -7.42
CA ARG A 103 -8.77 16.78 -8.09
C ARG A 103 -8.49 18.16 -7.52
N ASN A 104 -7.73 18.20 -6.43
CA ASN A 104 -7.29 19.42 -5.77
C ASN A 104 -5.77 19.53 -5.79
N GLU A 105 -5.27 20.70 -5.41
CA GLU A 105 -3.83 20.99 -5.37
C GLU A 105 -3.07 19.99 -4.49
N LYS A 106 -3.61 19.61 -3.31
CA LYS A 106 -2.96 18.66 -2.41
C LYS A 106 -2.79 17.28 -3.04
N LEU A 107 -3.84 16.77 -3.70
CA LEU A 107 -3.82 15.48 -4.39
C LEU A 107 -2.84 15.51 -5.56
N LEU A 108 -2.94 16.48 -6.46
CA LEU A 108 -2.03 16.58 -7.61
C LEU A 108 -0.57 16.75 -7.17
N SER A 109 -0.33 17.55 -6.13
CA SER A 109 1.01 17.77 -5.59
C SER A 109 1.57 16.53 -4.91
N SER A 110 0.73 15.73 -4.21
CA SER A 110 1.17 14.45 -3.63
C SER A 110 1.59 13.45 -4.70
N ILE A 111 0.85 13.37 -5.81
CA ILE A 111 1.18 12.53 -6.96
C ILE A 111 2.50 12.98 -7.59
N ALA A 112 2.64 14.28 -7.86
CA ALA A 112 3.85 14.85 -8.47
C ALA A 112 5.11 14.62 -7.61
N ARG A 113 4.94 14.55 -6.28
CA ARG A 113 6.02 14.29 -5.33
C ARG A 113 6.25 12.80 -5.04
N GLY A 114 5.43 11.91 -5.58
CA GLY A 114 5.49 10.48 -5.28
C GLY A 114 5.13 10.13 -3.83
N ILE A 115 4.37 10.99 -3.15
CA ILE A 115 3.89 10.75 -1.79
C ILE A 115 2.71 9.78 -1.84
N ALA A 116 2.65 8.88 -0.86
CA ALA A 116 1.54 7.97 -0.69
C ALA A 116 0.22 8.73 -0.44
N VAL A 117 -0.81 8.36 -1.20
CA VAL A 117 -2.19 8.83 -1.00
C VAL A 117 -3.02 7.64 -0.53
N VAL A 118 -3.67 7.78 0.62
CA VAL A 118 -4.49 6.72 1.24
C VAL A 118 -5.87 7.25 1.59
N ASP A 119 -6.82 6.33 1.74
CA ASP A 119 -8.17 6.64 2.22
C ASP A 119 -8.21 6.79 3.75
N VAL A 120 -9.28 7.38 4.29
CA VAL A 120 -9.50 7.49 5.74
C VAL A 120 -9.58 6.13 6.44
N ASP A 121 -10.03 5.09 5.74
CA ASP A 121 -10.13 3.75 6.31
C ASP A 121 -8.76 3.14 6.61
N TYR A 122 -7.71 3.55 5.88
CA TYR A 122 -6.34 3.16 6.20
C TYR A 122 -5.92 3.62 7.61
N VAL A 123 -6.32 4.83 8.03
CA VAL A 123 -6.02 5.34 9.38
C VAL A 123 -6.77 4.52 10.42
N LYS A 124 -8.05 4.21 10.18
CA LYS A 124 -8.87 3.39 11.08
C LYS A 124 -8.33 1.97 11.21
N ASP A 125 -7.94 1.35 10.10
CA ASP A 125 -7.40 -0.01 10.11
C ASP A 125 -6.01 -0.08 10.74
N SER A 126 -5.18 0.95 10.51
CA SER A 126 -3.90 1.09 11.21
C SER A 126 -4.11 1.26 12.72
N HIS A 127 -5.12 2.04 13.12
CA HIS A 127 -5.47 2.25 14.53
C HIS A 127 -5.93 0.96 15.19
N ARG A 128 -6.84 0.21 14.53
CA ARG A 128 -7.28 -1.12 14.96
C ARG A 128 -6.15 -2.14 15.07
N ALA A 129 -5.13 -2.04 14.21
CA ALA A 129 -3.95 -2.89 14.25
C ALA A 129 -2.88 -2.38 15.24
N SER A 130 -3.08 -1.22 15.86
CA SER A 130 -2.13 -0.49 16.71
C SER A 130 -0.75 -0.31 16.05
N LYS A 131 -0.71 -0.28 14.72
CA LYS A 131 0.50 -0.10 13.91
C LYS A 131 0.13 0.42 12.54
N TRP A 132 1.02 1.20 11.94
CA TRP A 132 0.88 1.60 10.56
C TRP A 132 0.93 0.39 9.64
N LEU A 133 -0.13 0.20 8.85
CA LEU A 133 -0.17 -0.83 7.84
C LEU A 133 0.77 -0.48 6.68
N GLU A 134 1.19 -1.49 5.92
CA GLU A 134 2.01 -1.26 4.74
C GLU A 134 1.18 -0.57 3.66
N VAL A 135 1.63 0.60 3.22
CA VAL A 135 0.99 1.29 2.11
C VAL A 135 1.44 0.64 0.81
N ARG A 136 0.58 -0.17 0.21
CA ARG A 136 0.78 -0.57 -1.19
C ARG A 136 0.51 0.63 -2.07
N VAL A 137 1.58 1.28 -2.52
CA VAL A 137 1.53 2.48 -3.36
C VAL A 137 1.00 2.10 -4.75
N GLY A 138 -0.33 2.01 -4.87
CA GLY A 138 -1.02 1.89 -6.15
C GLY A 138 -1.10 3.25 -6.84
N ILE A 139 0.04 3.88 -7.16
CA ILE A 139 0.08 5.11 -7.97
C ILE A 139 -0.78 4.95 -9.22
N PHE A 140 -0.79 3.76 -9.82
CA PHE A 140 -1.62 3.43 -10.96
C PHE A 140 -3.12 3.59 -10.70
N HIS A 141 -3.62 3.27 -9.50
CA HIS A 141 -5.06 3.35 -9.23
C HIS A 141 -5.52 4.80 -9.04
N VAL A 142 -4.76 5.61 -8.30
CA VAL A 142 -5.07 7.04 -8.12
C VAL A 142 -4.91 7.79 -9.44
N LEU A 143 -3.86 7.49 -10.23
CA LEU A 143 -3.69 8.05 -11.57
C LEU A 143 -4.83 7.60 -12.50
N LEU A 144 -5.19 6.31 -12.53
CA LEU A 144 -6.27 5.80 -13.36
C LEU A 144 -7.59 6.50 -13.04
N LEU A 145 -7.92 6.67 -11.75
CA LEU A 145 -9.12 7.40 -11.33
C LEU A 145 -9.07 8.88 -11.74
N CYS A 146 -7.92 9.54 -11.61
CA CYS A 146 -7.75 10.92 -12.08
C CYS A 146 -7.86 11.05 -13.61
N PHE A 147 -7.26 10.13 -14.37
CA PHE A 147 -7.28 10.12 -15.83
C PHE A 147 -8.63 9.69 -16.42
N PHE A 148 -9.34 8.75 -15.79
CA PHE A 148 -10.69 8.38 -16.19
C PHE A 148 -11.68 9.50 -15.92
N SER A 149 -11.57 10.20 -14.79
CA SER A 149 -12.41 11.35 -14.49
C SER A 149 -12.17 12.48 -15.52
N LEU A 150 -10.92 12.70 -15.93
CA LEU A 150 -10.55 13.62 -17.01
C LEU A 150 -11.18 13.31 -18.38
N ARG A 151 -11.23 12.04 -18.80
CA ARG A 151 -11.83 11.66 -20.10
C ARG A 151 -13.34 11.84 -20.15
N ASN A 152 -14.02 11.87 -18.99
CA ASN A 152 -15.47 12.08 -18.92
C ASN A 152 -15.87 13.56 -18.80
N TYR A 153 -14.91 14.49 -18.65
CA TYR A 153 -15.14 15.93 -18.54
C TYR A 153 -14.85 16.72 -19.84
N ALA A 154 -14.54 16.03 -20.94
CA ALA A 154 -14.42 16.67 -22.25
C ALA A 154 -15.81 16.75 -22.91
N PHE A 155 -16.41 17.95 -22.90
CA PHE A 155 -17.54 18.32 -23.75
C PHE A 155 -17.17 19.60 -24.51
#